data_AF-A0A2K6SLA1-F1
#
_entry.id   AF-A0A2K6SLA1-F1
#
_cell.length_a   1.000
_cell.length_b   1.000
_cell.length_c   1.000
_cell.angle_alpha   90.00
_cell.angle_beta   90.00
_cell.angle_gamma   90.00
#
_symmetry.space_group_name_H-M   'P 1'
#
loop_
_entity.id
_entity.type
_entity.pdbx_description
1 polymer ?
#
loop_
_entity_poly.entity_id
_entity_poly.type
_entity_poly.pdbx_seq_one_letter_code
_entity_poly.pdbx_strand_id
1 'polypeptide(L)'
;GKAFGLLKAQQEERLDEINKQFLDDPKYSSDEDLPYKLKAFKEKYMEFDLNGNGDIDIMSLKRMLEKLGVPKTHLELKKLIGEVSSGSGETFSYPDFLRMMLGKRSAILKMILMYEEKAREQEKPTGPPAKKAISELP
;
A
#
# COMPACT_ATOMS: atom_id res chain seq x y z
N GLY A 1 -10.86 -3.25 -19.77
CA GLY A 1 -10.70 -3.71 -21.17
C GLY A 1 -9.32 -4.31 -21.38
N LYS A 2 -9.08 -5.03 -22.48
CA LYS A 2 -7.82 -5.76 -22.76
C LYS A 2 -6.55 -4.94 -22.54
N ALA A 3 -6.54 -3.67 -22.97
CA ALA A 3 -5.40 -2.75 -22.79
C ALA A 3 -5.10 -2.45 -21.30
N PHE A 4 -6.13 -2.21 -20.50
CA PHE A 4 -5.97 -1.97 -19.06
C PHE A 4 -5.40 -3.19 -18.33
N GLY A 5 -5.82 -4.41 -18.70
CA GLY A 5 -5.27 -5.64 -18.15
C GLY A 5 -3.79 -5.83 -18.49
N LEU A 6 -3.39 -5.51 -19.74
CA LEU A 6 -2.00 -5.57 -20.16
C LEU A 6 -1.11 -4.58 -19.39
N LEU A 7 -1.57 -3.34 -19.21
CA LEU A 7 -0.85 -2.32 -18.44
C LEU A 7 -0.65 -2.76 -16.98
N LYS A 8 -1.68 -3.38 -16.36
CA LYS A 8 -1.56 -3.90 -15.00
C LYS A 8 -0.59 -5.08 -14.89
N ALA A 9 -0.56 -5.97 -15.88
CA ALA A 9 0.40 -7.07 -15.92
C ALA A 9 1.85 -6.57 -16.10
N GLN A 10 2.08 -5.58 -16.97
CA GLN A 10 3.39 -4.96 -17.16
C GLN A 10 3.87 -4.24 -15.89
N GLN A 11 2.96 -3.55 -15.20
CA GLN A 11 3.25 -2.93 -13.91
C GLN A 11 3.65 -4.00 -12.89
N GLU A 12 2.89 -5.09 -12.79
CA GLU A 12 3.17 -6.18 -11.85
C GLU A 12 4.57 -6.79 -12.08
N GLU A 13 4.92 -7.09 -13.32
CA GLU A 13 6.25 -7.63 -13.69
C GLU A 13 7.38 -6.68 -13.25
N ARG A 14 7.22 -5.38 -13.51
CA ARG A 14 8.20 -4.37 -13.06
C ARG A 14 8.35 -4.32 -11.53
N LEU A 15 7.25 -4.44 -10.79
CA LEU A 15 7.31 -4.45 -9.33
C LEU A 15 7.96 -5.74 -8.81
N ASP A 16 7.76 -6.87 -9.48
CA ASP A 16 8.42 -8.14 -9.15
C ASP A 16 9.94 -8.09 -9.39
N GLU A 17 10.40 -7.42 -10.44
CA GLU A 17 11.83 -7.16 -10.66
C GLU A 17 12.44 -6.33 -9.54
N ILE A 18 11.73 -5.29 -9.09
CA ILE A 18 12.18 -4.46 -7.96
C ILE A 18 12.20 -5.28 -6.67
N ASN A 19 11.18 -6.11 -6.43
CA ASN A 19 11.15 -6.99 -5.27
C ASN A 19 12.36 -7.93 -5.24
N LYS A 20 12.76 -8.52 -6.39
CA LYS A 20 13.98 -9.35 -6.48
C LYS A 20 15.23 -8.59 -6.07
N GLN A 21 15.38 -7.35 -6.52
CA GLN A 21 16.53 -6.51 -6.12
C GLN A 21 16.58 -6.28 -4.60
N PHE A 22 15.42 -6.11 -3.94
CA PHE A 22 15.36 -5.96 -2.48
C PHE A 22 15.59 -7.27 -1.73
N LEU A 23 15.21 -8.41 -2.30
CA LEU A 23 15.49 -9.75 -1.75
C LEU A 23 16.99 -10.05 -1.76
N ASP A 24 17.68 -9.66 -2.83
CA ASP A 24 19.11 -9.91 -3.01
C ASP A 24 19.99 -8.87 -2.28
N ASP A 25 19.42 -7.76 -1.78
CA ASP A 25 20.16 -6.72 -1.06
C ASP A 25 20.54 -7.21 0.36
N PRO A 26 21.85 -7.32 0.68
CA PRO A 26 22.31 -7.77 2.00
C PRO A 26 21.74 -6.97 3.16
N LYS A 27 21.34 -5.72 2.93
CA LYS A 27 20.73 -4.85 3.95
C LYS A 27 19.44 -5.42 4.54
N TYR A 28 18.66 -6.19 3.76
CA TYR A 28 17.38 -6.75 4.21
C TYR A 28 17.45 -8.26 4.45
N SER A 29 18.61 -8.89 4.23
CA SER A 29 18.82 -10.35 4.35
C SER A 29 18.49 -10.97 5.71
N SER A 30 18.47 -10.18 6.78
CA SER A 30 18.13 -10.65 8.13
C SER A 30 16.63 -10.78 8.39
N ASP A 31 15.77 -10.28 7.50
CA ASP A 31 14.31 -10.30 7.66
C ASP A 31 13.74 -11.53 6.92
N GLU A 32 13.49 -12.61 7.65
CA GLU A 32 12.97 -13.87 7.09
C GLU A 32 11.58 -13.70 6.44
N ASP A 33 10.80 -12.71 6.90
CA ASP A 33 9.48 -12.40 6.36
C ASP A 33 9.52 -11.47 5.14
N LEU A 34 10.71 -11.03 4.71
CA LEU A 34 10.88 -10.08 3.61
C LEU A 34 10.12 -10.48 2.33
N PRO A 35 10.15 -11.75 1.85
CA PRO A 35 9.40 -12.11 0.65
C PRO A 35 7.89 -11.89 0.79
N TYR A 36 7.33 -12.21 1.95
CA TYR A 36 5.90 -12.03 2.24
C TYR A 36 5.54 -10.53 2.34
N LYS A 37 6.40 -9.75 3.02
CA LYS A 37 6.26 -8.29 3.12
C LYS A 37 6.30 -7.62 1.75
N LEU A 38 7.28 -7.97 0.91
CA LEU A 38 7.42 -7.42 -0.44
C LEU A 38 6.21 -7.76 -1.33
N LYS A 39 5.63 -8.95 -1.17
CA LYS A 39 4.39 -9.31 -1.86
C LYS A 39 3.22 -8.44 -1.40
N ALA A 40 3.02 -8.27 -0.08
CA ALA A 40 1.96 -7.43 0.47
C ALA A 40 2.13 -5.95 0.06
N PHE A 41 3.35 -5.44 0.09
CA PHE A 41 3.68 -4.08 -0.34
C PHE A 41 3.45 -3.88 -1.85
N LYS A 42 3.75 -4.88 -2.68
CA LYS A 42 3.44 -4.86 -4.12
C LYS A 42 1.94 -4.72 -4.33
N GLU A 43 1.15 -5.59 -3.70
CA GLU A 43 -0.31 -5.58 -3.80
C GLU A 43 -0.86 -4.22 -3.38
N LYS A 44 -0.38 -3.68 -2.25
CA LYS A 44 -0.78 -2.37 -1.76
C LYS A 44 -0.42 -1.24 -2.73
N TYR A 45 0.80 -1.25 -3.28
CA TYR A 45 1.25 -0.24 -4.23
C TYR A 45 0.44 -0.26 -5.53
N MET A 46 0.05 -1.44 -6.01
CA MET A 46 -0.82 -1.59 -7.18
C MET A 46 -2.22 -1.02 -6.99
N GLU A 47 -2.71 -0.94 -5.74
CA GLU A 47 -3.95 -0.24 -5.41
C GLU A 47 -3.80 1.29 -5.46
N PHE A 48 -2.58 1.81 -5.29
CA PHE A 48 -2.29 3.24 -5.18
C PHE A 48 -1.99 3.82 -6.56
N ASP A 49 -1.12 3.17 -7.33
CA ASP A 49 -0.76 3.58 -8.69
C ASP A 49 -1.84 3.12 -9.69
N LEU A 50 -2.85 3.99 -9.80
CA LEU A 50 -4.02 3.80 -10.65
C LEU A 50 -3.81 4.35 -12.06
N ASN A 51 -2.81 5.20 -12.28
CA ASN A 51 -2.52 5.80 -13.57
C ASN A 51 -1.53 4.96 -14.39
N GLY A 52 -0.81 4.01 -13.76
CA GLY A 52 0.10 3.09 -14.43
C GLY A 52 1.42 3.73 -14.85
N ASN A 53 1.71 4.95 -14.36
CA ASN A 53 2.95 5.66 -14.65
C ASN A 53 4.14 5.11 -13.84
N GLY A 54 3.86 4.29 -12.82
CA GLY A 54 4.87 3.63 -12.00
C GLY A 54 5.34 4.40 -10.78
N ASP A 55 4.88 5.64 -10.62
CA ASP A 55 5.12 6.51 -9.46
C ASP A 55 3.78 6.99 -8.88
N ILE A 56 3.76 7.22 -7.57
CA ILE A 56 2.59 7.75 -6.88
C ILE A 56 2.70 9.26 -6.81
N ASP A 57 1.78 9.92 -7.51
CA ASP A 57 1.58 11.35 -7.45
C ASP A 57 0.60 11.75 -6.34
N ILE A 58 0.45 13.06 -6.16
CA ILE A 58 -0.46 13.65 -5.17
C ILE A 58 -1.91 13.22 -5.34
N MET A 59 -2.37 12.99 -6.57
CA MET A 59 -3.76 12.63 -6.85
C MET A 59 -4.02 11.15 -6.51
N SER A 60 -3.07 10.29 -6.81
CA SER A 60 -3.07 8.87 -6.47
C SER A 60 -3.06 8.68 -4.96
N LEU A 61 -2.19 9.41 -4.26
CA LEU A 61 -2.15 9.39 -2.79
C LEU A 61 -3.45 9.95 -2.18
N LYS A 62 -3.97 11.08 -2.70
CA LYS A 62 -5.23 11.66 -2.24
C LYS A 62 -6.38 10.64 -2.31
N ARG A 63 -6.57 10.03 -3.49
CA ARG A 63 -7.66 9.07 -3.72
C ARG A 63 -7.53 7.86 -2.81
N MET A 64 -6.30 7.41 -2.55
CA MET A 64 -6.04 6.32 -1.62
C MET A 64 -6.45 6.72 -0.20
N LEU A 65 -5.96 7.84 0.31
CA LEU A 65 -6.26 8.27 1.68
C LEU A 65 -7.74 8.57 1.92
N GLU A 66 -8.45 9.08 0.90
CA GLU A 66 -9.92 9.19 0.92
C GLU A 66 -10.61 7.83 1.02
N LYS A 67 -10.14 6.82 0.26
CA LYS A 67 -10.66 5.44 0.34
C LYS A 67 -10.41 4.82 1.72
N LEU A 68 -9.33 5.21 2.40
CA LEU A 68 -9.01 4.77 3.77
C LEU A 68 -9.78 5.55 4.85
N GLY A 69 -10.63 6.52 4.48
CA GLY A 69 -11.35 7.36 5.45
C GLY A 69 -10.45 8.36 6.18
N VAL A 70 -9.26 8.65 5.65
CA VAL A 70 -8.29 9.59 6.22
C VAL A 70 -8.05 10.74 5.22
N PRO A 71 -9.04 11.59 4.94
CA PRO A 71 -8.87 12.69 4.00
C PRO A 71 -7.76 13.64 4.49
N LYS A 72 -6.94 14.12 3.55
CA LYS A 72 -5.82 15.02 3.81
C LYS A 72 -5.89 16.27 2.93
N THR A 73 -5.41 17.38 3.47
CA THR A 73 -5.25 18.62 2.70
C THR A 73 -4.13 18.48 1.67
N HIS A 74 -4.16 19.32 0.62
CA HIS A 74 -3.11 19.33 -0.40
C HIS A 74 -1.71 19.55 0.20
N LEU A 75 -1.60 20.40 1.22
CA LEU A 75 -0.33 20.67 1.92
C LEU A 75 0.16 19.44 2.69
N GLU A 76 -0.72 18.73 3.38
CA GLU A 76 -0.36 17.47 4.06
C GLU A 76 0.09 16.42 3.06
N LEU A 77 -0.62 16.26 1.94
CA LEU A 77 -0.25 15.30 0.89
C LEU A 77 1.15 15.58 0.33
N LYS A 78 1.48 16.85 0.06
CA LYS A 78 2.83 17.25 -0.36
C LYS A 78 3.89 16.88 0.68
N LYS A 79 3.61 17.09 1.97
CA LYS A 79 4.52 16.69 3.06
C LYS A 79 4.70 15.18 3.11
N LEU A 80 3.62 14.40 3.00
CA LEU A 80 3.67 12.94 3.00
C LEU A 80 4.52 12.40 1.84
N ILE A 81 4.38 12.97 0.64
CA ILE A 81 5.22 12.60 -0.51
C ILE A 81 6.67 12.99 -0.25
N GLY A 82 6.93 14.21 0.24
CA GLY A 82 8.27 14.68 0.53
C GLY A 82 9.02 13.88 1.60
N GLU A 83 8.31 13.27 2.56
CA GLU A 83 8.91 12.38 3.57
C GLU A 83 9.45 11.06 2.96
N VAL A 84 8.89 10.64 1.83
CA VAL A 84 9.13 9.32 1.22
C VAL A 84 10.00 9.42 -0.02
N SER A 85 9.77 10.44 -0.85
CA SER A 85 10.47 10.70 -2.10
C SER A 85 11.97 10.89 -1.91
N SER A 86 12.78 10.21 -2.72
CA SER A 86 14.21 10.50 -2.87
C SER A 86 14.52 11.44 -4.05
N GLY A 87 13.49 11.86 -4.80
CA GLY A 87 13.61 12.70 -5.98
C GLY A 87 13.07 14.12 -5.77
N SER A 88 12.21 14.58 -6.68
CA SER A 88 11.69 15.96 -6.73
C SER A 88 10.74 16.32 -5.57
N GLY A 89 10.24 15.34 -4.82
CA GLY A 89 9.24 15.58 -3.76
C GLY A 89 7.81 15.78 -4.27
N GLU A 90 7.57 15.59 -5.57
CA GLU A 90 6.23 15.69 -6.18
C GLU A 90 5.57 14.32 -6.37
N THR A 91 6.38 13.28 -6.53
CA THR A 91 5.98 11.87 -6.61
C THR A 91 6.93 11.01 -5.80
N PHE A 92 6.55 9.76 -5.53
CA PHE A 92 7.48 8.76 -5.01
C PHE A 92 7.34 7.42 -5.74
N SER A 93 8.47 6.76 -5.94
CA SER A 93 8.59 5.50 -6.68
C SER A 93 8.34 4.29 -5.79
N TYR A 94 8.17 3.10 -6.38
CA TYR A 94 8.05 1.87 -5.60
C TYR A 94 9.28 1.57 -4.70
N PRO A 95 10.53 1.78 -5.15
CA PRO A 95 11.70 1.68 -4.26
C PRO A 95 11.70 2.69 -3.09
N ASP A 96 11.15 3.89 -3.27
CA ASP A 96 10.96 4.84 -2.16
C ASP A 96 9.95 4.27 -1.13
N PHE A 97 8.83 3.75 -1.63
CA PHE A 97 7.80 3.12 -0.80
C PHE A 97 8.36 1.95 0.01
N LEU A 98 9.11 1.03 -0.61
CA LEU A 98 9.73 -0.10 0.07
C LEU A 98 10.71 0.35 1.15
N ARG A 99 11.55 1.35 0.85
CA ARG A 99 12.48 1.91 1.85
C ARG A 99 11.76 2.55 3.03
N MET A 100 10.61 3.19 2.81
CA MET A 100 9.76 3.68 3.89
C MET A 100 9.20 2.51 4.71
N MET A 101 8.61 1.50 4.08
CA MET A 101 7.94 0.39 4.77
C MET A 101 8.91 -0.53 5.52
N LEU A 102 10.08 -0.83 4.94
CA LEU A 102 11.13 -1.65 5.55
C LEU A 102 12.04 -0.87 6.50
N GLY A 103 12.11 0.46 6.34
CA GLY A 103 12.99 1.32 7.12
C GLY A 103 12.59 1.42 8.60
N LYS A 104 13.57 1.67 9.47
CA LYS A 104 13.34 1.92 10.91
C LYS A 104 12.66 3.28 11.17
N ARG A 105 12.78 4.23 10.24
CA ARG A 105 12.18 5.56 10.37
C ARG A 105 10.67 5.46 10.24
N SER A 106 9.98 6.19 11.10
CA SER A 106 8.54 6.33 11.08
C SER A 106 8.16 7.51 10.18
N ALA A 107 7.55 7.23 9.03
CA ALA A 107 6.88 8.23 8.20
C ALA A 107 5.39 8.27 8.56
N ILE A 108 4.74 9.42 8.42
CA ILE A 108 3.30 9.54 8.74
C ILE A 108 2.50 8.61 7.82
N LEU A 109 2.88 8.52 6.54
CA LEU A 109 2.24 7.63 5.59
C LEU A 109 2.36 6.15 6.01
N LYS A 110 3.55 5.72 6.45
CA LYS A 110 3.76 4.36 6.99
C LYS A 110 2.80 4.07 8.14
N MET A 111 2.64 5.01 9.06
CA MET A 111 1.74 4.83 10.20
C MET A 111 0.30 4.61 9.73
N ILE A 112 -0.21 5.47 8.85
CA ILE A 112 -1.57 5.34 8.32
C ILE A 112 -1.81 3.95 7.72
N LEU A 113 -0.86 3.45 6.93
CA LEU A 113 -0.99 2.14 6.26
C LEU A 113 -0.91 0.96 7.25
N MET A 114 -0.03 1.04 8.25
CA MET A 114 0.08 -0.01 9.28
C MET A 114 -1.14 -0.05 10.20
N TYR A 115 -1.82 1.09 10.44
CA TYR A 115 -3.07 1.11 11.20
C TYR A 115 -4.25 0.53 10.42
N GLU A 116 -4.28 0.68 9.09
CA GLU A 116 -5.30 0.05 8.24
C GLU A 116 -5.26 -1.48 8.35
N GLU A 117 -4.08 -2.09 8.28
CA GLU A 117 -3.94 -3.55 8.38
C GLU A 117 -4.49 -4.08 9.72
N LYS A 118 -4.12 -3.43 10.83
CA LYS A 118 -4.60 -3.79 12.17
C LYS A 118 -6.10 -3.62 12.35
N ALA A 119 -6.72 -2.63 11.69
CA ALA A 119 -8.16 -2.44 11.72
C ALA A 119 -8.88 -3.57 10.94
N ARG A 120 -8.37 -3.94 9.76
CA ARG A 120 -8.94 -5.04 8.96
C ARG A 120 -8.82 -6.40 9.65
N GLU A 121 -7.76 -6.63 10.42
CA GLU A 121 -7.61 -7.85 11.23
C GLU A 121 -8.68 -7.96 12.32
N GLN A 122 -9.11 -6.83 12.91
CA GLN A 122 -10.13 -6.79 13.95
C GLN A 122 -11.56 -6.91 13.40
N GLU A 123 -11.79 -6.50 12.15
CA GLU A 123 -13.13 -6.50 11.54
C GLU A 123 -13.57 -7.84 10.93
N LYS A 124 -12.74 -8.89 10.86
CA LYS A 124 -13.21 -10.21 10.39
C LYS A 124 -14.24 -10.79 11.37
N PRO A 125 -15.55 -10.87 11.03
CA PRO A 125 -16.50 -11.53 11.91
C PRO A 125 -16.19 -13.04 11.90
N THR A 126 -15.78 -13.56 13.06
CA THR A 126 -15.64 -15.00 13.29
C THR A 126 -17.02 -15.61 13.53
N GLY A 127 -17.78 -15.77 12.45
CA GLY A 127 -18.99 -16.58 12.50
C GLY A 127 -19.98 -16.29 11.37
N PRO A 128 -20.69 -17.32 10.88
CA PRO A 128 -21.88 -17.08 10.08
C PRO A 128 -22.86 -16.21 10.89
N PRO A 129 -23.57 -15.25 10.27
CA PRO A 129 -24.58 -14.47 10.96
C PRO A 129 -25.60 -15.42 11.62
N ALA A 130 -25.86 -15.20 12.91
CA ALA A 130 -26.84 -15.99 13.64
C ALA A 130 -28.18 -15.90 12.92
N LYS A 131 -28.72 -17.06 12.51
CA LYS A 131 -30.06 -17.13 11.94
C LYS A 131 -31.04 -16.75 13.05
N LYS A 132 -31.66 -15.57 12.94
CA LYS A 132 -32.77 -15.19 13.83
C LYS A 132 -33.84 -16.28 13.71
N ALA A 133 -34.10 -16.99 14.80
CA ALA A 133 -35.14 -18.00 14.83
C ALA A 133 -36.50 -17.28 14.82
N ILE A 134 -37.46 -17.82 14.07
CA ILE A 134 -38.84 -17.29 13.97
C ILE A 134 -39.54 -17.28 15.33
N SER A 135 -38.99 -17.99 16.33
CA SER A 135 -39.43 -18.00 17.73
C SER A 135 -39.18 -16.71 18.51
N GLU A 136 -38.45 -15.72 17.95
CA GLU A 136 -38.15 -14.44 18.62
C GLU A 136 -38.96 -13.25 18.09
N LEU A 137 -39.98 -13.49 17.26
CA LEU A 137 -40.92 -12.44 16.84
C LEU A 137 -42.06 -12.31 17.87
N PRO A 138 -42.39 -11.09 18.34
CA PRO A 138 -43.48 -10.87 19.30
C PRO A 138 -44.87 -11.13 18.70
#